data_AF-A0A8J2JAJ7-F1
#
_entry.id   AF-A0A8J2JAJ7-F1
#
_cell.length_a   1.000
_cell.length_b   1.000
_cell.length_c   1.000
_cell.angle_alpha   90.00
_cell.angle_beta   90.00
_cell.angle_gamma   90.00
#
_symmetry.space_group_name_H-M   'P 1'
#
loop_
_entity.id
_entity.type
_entity.pdbx_description
1 polymer ?
#
loop_
_entity_poly.entity_id
_entity_poly.type
_entity_poly.pdbx_seq_one_letter_code
_entity_poly.pdbx_strand_id
1 'polypeptide(L)'
;MVSFFKLPCAVFWIIWMCFLSFLFGVVKYQNKYSYMEQQDPVVNYITIACVYTIALSFLGCCCVKCDISHIVCSILYVVLTGIVLTSICGYVLLKIEDSQAFNLSDHEVLTKIVRNFQARKQLPSYLEKIERQFSCCGVYGFKDYRAFIFPPEIDQDVPLSCCKNLTGHKKKICPDNTDPHIDPSLTLFKVYTNYTAVPGNATPLFEIWLPARTTKTRNIVTKGCYEYLKENASNIRDWYVACCIVIILSGFLMTIIYIQNCFKSRHTHFKNIQDVIQESIEQRVSRLSESK
;
A
#
# COMPACT_ATOMS: atom_id res chain seq x y z
N MET A 1 -39.12 -0.18 -6.88
CA MET A 1 -37.85 0.46 -7.30
C MET A 1 -36.88 0.80 -6.15
N VAL A 2 -37.32 0.89 -4.88
CA VAL A 2 -36.48 1.34 -3.74
C VAL A 2 -35.33 0.39 -3.36
N SER A 3 -35.41 -0.91 -3.67
CA SER A 3 -34.38 -1.89 -3.26
C SER A 3 -33.11 -1.87 -4.11
N PHE A 4 -33.17 -1.43 -5.37
CA PHE A 4 -32.03 -1.48 -6.30
C PHE A 4 -30.96 -0.43 -6.00
N PHE A 5 -31.32 0.70 -5.38
CA PHE A 5 -30.40 1.79 -5.05
C PHE A 5 -29.55 1.54 -3.79
N LYS A 6 -29.86 0.50 -3.01
CA LYS A 6 -29.09 0.17 -1.80
C LYS A 6 -27.74 -0.46 -2.13
N LEU A 7 -27.65 -1.22 -3.22
CA LEU A 7 -26.44 -1.96 -3.58
C LEU A 7 -25.27 -1.02 -3.96
N PRO A 8 -25.45 0.02 -4.80
CA PRO A 8 -24.35 0.91 -5.16
C PRO A 8 -23.80 1.72 -3.98
N CYS A 9 -24.66 2.29 -3.13
CA CYS A 9 -24.15 3.02 -1.96
C CYS A 9 -23.47 2.07 -0.94
N ALA A 10 -23.91 0.81 -0.82
CA ALA A 10 -23.19 -0.18 -0.02
C ALA A 10 -21.77 -0.47 -0.57
N VAL A 11 -21.63 -0.61 -1.90
CA VAL A 11 -20.31 -0.77 -2.53
C VAL A 11 -19.42 0.46 -2.30
N PHE A 12 -19.95 1.67 -2.45
CA PHE A 12 -19.20 2.89 -2.15
C PHE A 12 -18.76 2.97 -0.69
N TRP A 13 -19.60 2.52 0.24
CA TRP A 13 -19.26 2.47 1.66
C TRP A 13 -18.12 1.50 1.95
N ILE A 14 -18.11 0.31 1.35
CA ILE A 14 -17.04 -0.66 1.52
C ILE A 14 -15.73 -0.10 0.98
N ILE A 15 -15.74 0.47 -0.23
CA ILE A 15 -14.57 1.10 -0.85
C ILE A 15 -14.05 2.24 0.05
N TRP A 16 -14.94 3.10 0.53
CA TRP A 16 -14.61 4.19 1.46
C TRP A 16 -13.91 3.69 2.72
N MET A 17 -14.43 2.62 3.36
CA MET A 17 -13.82 2.03 4.56
C MET A 17 -12.44 1.44 4.27
N CYS A 18 -12.25 0.80 3.11
CA CYS A 18 -10.95 0.28 2.69
C CYS A 18 -9.92 1.40 2.52
N PHE A 19 -10.27 2.48 1.81
CA PHE A 19 -9.38 3.63 1.63
C PHE A 19 -9.10 4.39 2.92
N LEU A 20 -10.09 4.50 3.81
CA LEU A 20 -9.90 5.12 5.11
C LEU A 20 -8.94 4.31 5.98
N SER A 21 -9.09 2.99 6.01
CA SER A 21 -8.16 2.08 6.70
C SER A 21 -6.73 2.21 6.15
N PHE A 22 -6.60 2.24 4.82
CA PHE A 22 -5.30 2.46 4.17
C PHE A 22 -4.70 3.83 4.52
N LEU A 23 -5.49 4.91 4.47
CA LEU A 23 -5.07 6.26 4.85
C LEU A 23 -4.56 6.30 6.29
N PHE A 24 -5.27 5.68 7.24
CA PHE A 24 -4.79 5.58 8.63
C PHE A 24 -3.46 4.82 8.73
N GLY A 25 -3.27 3.78 7.91
CA GLY A 25 -1.99 3.08 7.77
C GLY A 25 -0.88 4.01 7.30
N VAL A 26 -1.13 4.80 6.25
CA VAL A 26 -0.16 5.77 5.70
C VAL A 26 0.15 6.88 6.69
N VAL A 27 -0.84 7.46 7.38
CA VAL A 27 -0.63 8.52 8.39
C VAL A 27 0.16 7.97 9.58
N LYS A 28 -0.15 6.75 10.04
CA LYS A 28 0.61 6.09 11.11
C LYS A 28 2.04 5.80 10.69
N TYR A 29 2.24 5.41 9.42
CA TYR A 29 3.56 5.26 8.83
C TYR A 29 4.30 6.61 8.83
N GLN A 30 3.71 7.67 8.29
CA GLN A 30 4.28 9.01 8.29
C GLN A 30 4.67 9.46 9.70
N ASN A 31 3.78 9.41 10.69
CA ASN A 31 4.11 9.80 12.06
C ASN A 31 5.28 9.01 12.66
N LYS A 32 5.45 7.73 12.28
CA LYS A 32 6.57 6.89 12.74
C LYS A 32 7.89 7.27 12.06
N TYR A 33 7.84 7.76 10.82
CA TYR A 33 8.99 8.06 9.99
C TYR A 33 9.21 9.56 9.73
N SER A 34 8.40 10.46 10.30
CA SER A 34 8.52 11.93 10.20
C SER A 34 9.86 12.47 10.69
N TYR A 35 10.65 11.66 11.40
CA TYR A 35 12.01 12.00 11.82
C TYR A 35 13.06 11.82 10.71
N MET A 36 12.73 11.18 9.57
CA MET A 36 13.54 11.31 8.36
C MET A 36 13.21 12.67 7.75
N GLU A 37 14.13 13.61 7.88
CA GLU A 37 14.03 15.04 7.54
C GLU A 37 13.74 15.35 6.06
N GLN A 38 13.39 14.34 5.25
CA GLN A 38 13.02 14.50 3.86
C GLN A 38 11.74 13.70 3.61
N GLN A 39 10.61 14.40 3.75
CA GLN A 39 9.30 13.83 3.46
C GLN A 39 9.20 13.53 1.97
N ASP A 40 9.21 12.25 1.63
CA ASP A 40 9.13 11.82 0.23
C ASP A 40 7.85 12.36 -0.41
N PRO A 41 7.93 13.11 -1.53
CA PRO A 41 6.76 13.71 -2.17
C PRO A 41 5.74 12.65 -2.57
N VAL A 42 6.20 11.42 -2.85
CA VAL A 42 5.35 10.26 -3.16
C VAL A 42 4.33 9.97 -2.06
N VAL A 43 4.73 10.01 -0.79
CA VAL A 43 3.82 9.71 0.32
C VAL A 43 2.74 10.78 0.45
N ASN A 44 3.09 12.05 0.18
CA ASN A 44 2.12 13.14 0.15
C ASN A 44 1.11 12.98 -0.98
N TYR A 45 1.57 12.62 -2.20
CA TYR A 45 0.66 12.35 -3.32
C TYR A 45 -0.29 11.18 -3.03
N ILE A 46 0.21 10.09 -2.44
CA ILE A 46 -0.62 8.95 -2.03
C ILE A 46 -1.68 9.41 -1.02
N THR A 47 -1.29 10.23 -0.05
CA THR A 47 -2.22 10.77 0.96
C THR A 47 -3.30 11.63 0.32
N ILE A 48 -2.94 12.53 -0.59
CA ILE A 48 -3.89 13.38 -1.34
C ILE A 48 -4.85 12.52 -2.16
N ALA A 49 -4.34 11.51 -2.88
CA ALA A 49 -5.16 10.60 -3.66
C ALA A 49 -6.19 9.85 -2.80
N CYS A 50 -5.80 9.40 -1.61
CA CYS A 50 -6.69 8.73 -0.66
C CYS A 50 -7.78 9.68 -0.15
N VAL A 51 -7.42 10.88 0.31
CA VAL A 51 -8.38 11.88 0.78
C VAL A 51 -9.37 12.26 -0.32
N TYR A 52 -8.87 12.46 -1.54
CA TYR A 52 -9.70 12.75 -2.71
C TYR A 52 -10.69 11.63 -3.02
N THR A 53 -10.23 10.37 -3.02
CA THR A 53 -11.09 9.19 -3.27
C THR A 53 -12.16 9.02 -2.19
N ILE A 54 -11.81 9.29 -0.93
CA ILE A 54 -12.74 9.31 0.21
C ILE A 54 -13.82 10.37 0.01
N ALA A 55 -13.44 11.59 -0.39
CA ALA A 55 -14.38 12.68 -0.66
C ALA A 55 -15.32 12.36 -1.83
N LEU A 56 -14.79 11.80 -2.93
CA LEU A 56 -15.58 11.37 -4.07
C LEU A 56 -16.58 10.27 -3.72
N SER A 57 -16.17 9.31 -2.88
CA SER A 57 -17.06 8.23 -2.43
C SER A 57 -18.23 8.79 -1.59
N PHE A 58 -17.94 9.77 -0.73
CA PHE A 58 -18.97 10.46 0.05
C PHE A 58 -19.94 11.24 -0.84
N LEU A 59 -19.41 12.04 -1.77
CA LEU A 59 -20.23 12.77 -2.76
C LEU A 59 -21.07 11.82 -3.61
N GLY A 60 -20.53 10.67 -4.00
CA GLY A 60 -21.23 9.62 -4.73
C GLY A 60 -22.48 9.13 -3.99
N CYS A 61 -22.37 8.80 -2.69
CA CYS A 61 -23.56 8.38 -1.94
C CYS A 61 -24.53 9.55 -1.65
N CYS A 62 -24.05 10.77 -1.42
CA CYS A 62 -24.91 11.96 -1.29
C CYS A 62 -25.73 12.21 -2.57
N CYS A 63 -25.10 12.10 -3.74
CA CYS A 63 -25.75 12.21 -5.04
C CYS A 63 -26.89 11.18 -5.20
N VAL A 64 -26.67 9.92 -4.80
CA VAL A 64 -27.70 8.88 -4.87
C VAL A 64 -28.85 9.15 -3.90
N LYS A 65 -28.56 9.68 -2.70
CA LYS A 65 -29.57 9.93 -1.67
C LYS A 65 -30.41 11.17 -1.91
N CYS A 66 -29.82 12.24 -2.46
CA CYS A 66 -30.49 13.53 -2.65
C CYS A 66 -31.32 13.61 -3.95
N ASP A 67 -31.42 12.51 -4.71
CA ASP A 67 -32.15 12.43 -5.99
C ASP A 67 -31.83 13.58 -6.97
N ILE A 68 -30.59 14.06 -6.91
CA ILE A 68 -30.06 15.06 -7.85
C ILE A 68 -29.99 14.40 -9.23
N SER A 69 -30.26 15.16 -10.28
CA SER A 69 -30.31 14.67 -11.65
C SER A 69 -29.12 13.75 -11.95
N HIS A 70 -29.43 12.47 -12.21
CA HIS A 70 -28.44 11.39 -12.33
C HIS A 70 -27.34 11.70 -13.36
N ILE A 71 -27.64 12.50 -14.38
CA ILE A 71 -26.70 12.92 -15.42
C ILE A 71 -25.61 13.85 -14.86
N VAL A 72 -25.98 14.84 -14.02
CA VAL A 72 -24.99 15.80 -13.49
C VAL A 72 -24.06 15.10 -12.52
N CYS A 73 -24.59 14.26 -11.64
CA CYS A 73 -23.77 13.46 -10.72
C CYS A 73 -22.89 12.46 -11.47
N SER A 74 -23.35 11.84 -12.56
CA SER A 74 -22.51 10.92 -13.33
C SER A 74 -21.39 11.65 -14.06
N ILE A 75 -21.69 12.80 -14.70
CA ILE A 75 -20.66 13.58 -15.39
C ILE A 75 -19.63 14.06 -14.38
N LEU A 76 -20.08 14.63 -13.27
CA LEU A 76 -19.17 15.15 -12.25
C LEU A 76 -18.31 14.03 -11.67
N TYR A 77 -18.89 12.87 -11.34
CA TYR A 77 -18.15 11.73 -10.81
C TYR A 77 -17.18 11.12 -11.84
N VAL A 78 -17.65 10.85 -13.07
CA VAL A 78 -16.84 10.17 -14.11
C VAL A 78 -15.72 11.06 -14.60
N VAL A 79 -15.98 12.36 -14.82
CA VAL A 79 -14.98 13.30 -15.30
C VAL A 79 -13.94 13.58 -14.21
N LEU A 80 -14.37 13.82 -12.96
CA LEU A 80 -13.44 14.07 -11.85
C LEU A 80 -12.62 12.83 -11.49
N THR A 81 -13.23 11.64 -11.45
CA THR A 81 -12.49 10.42 -11.14
C THR A 81 -11.61 10.03 -12.32
N GLY A 82 -12.14 10.08 -13.53
CA GLY A 82 -11.39 9.73 -14.74
C GLY A 82 -10.16 10.59 -14.92
N ILE A 83 -10.27 11.92 -14.86
CA ILE A 83 -9.15 12.82 -15.13
C ILE A 83 -8.18 12.91 -13.95
N VAL A 84 -8.68 13.10 -12.72
CA VAL A 84 -7.80 13.31 -11.57
C VAL A 84 -7.10 12.02 -11.17
N LEU A 85 -7.81 10.88 -11.17
CA LEU A 85 -7.19 9.63 -10.76
C LEU A 85 -6.18 9.14 -11.80
N THR A 86 -6.49 9.26 -13.09
CA THR A 86 -5.53 8.90 -14.15
C THR A 86 -4.33 9.83 -14.19
N SER A 87 -4.50 11.14 -13.95
CA SER A 87 -3.37 12.07 -13.88
C SER A 87 -2.47 11.80 -12.67
N ILE A 88 -3.05 11.50 -11.50
CA ILE A 88 -2.26 11.11 -10.32
C ILE A 88 -1.55 9.78 -10.56
N CYS A 89 -2.25 8.75 -11.05
CA CYS A 89 -1.64 7.46 -11.37
C CYS A 89 -0.53 7.61 -12.41
N GLY A 90 -0.76 8.40 -13.47
CA GLY A 90 0.23 8.70 -14.49
C GLY A 90 1.44 9.43 -13.92
N TYR A 91 1.23 10.45 -13.08
CA TYR A 91 2.33 11.16 -12.43
C TYR A 91 3.15 10.25 -11.51
N VAL A 92 2.48 9.40 -10.72
CA VAL A 92 3.16 8.43 -9.83
C VAL A 92 3.92 7.40 -10.65
N LEU A 93 3.36 6.87 -11.74
CA LEU A 93 4.04 5.95 -12.64
C LEU A 93 5.26 6.60 -13.28
N LEU A 94 5.10 7.81 -13.83
CA LEU A 94 6.20 8.57 -14.40
C LEU A 94 7.27 8.83 -13.35
N LYS A 95 6.89 9.20 -12.11
CA LYS A 95 7.88 9.40 -11.06
C LYS A 95 8.52 8.12 -10.57
N ILE A 96 7.84 6.97 -10.64
CA ILE A 96 8.44 5.67 -10.33
C ILE A 96 9.41 5.24 -11.44
N GLU A 97 9.08 5.51 -12.69
CA GLU A 97 9.91 5.17 -13.85
C GLU A 97 11.12 6.12 -13.97
N ASP A 98 10.89 7.42 -13.83
CA ASP A 98 11.89 8.48 -13.71
C ASP A 98 12.65 8.38 -12.38
N SER A 99 12.10 7.65 -11.41
CA SER A 99 12.84 7.23 -10.22
C SER A 99 13.84 6.13 -10.55
N GLN A 100 14.89 6.57 -11.21
CA GLN A 100 16.23 6.42 -10.66
C GLN A 100 16.36 6.86 -9.17
N ALA A 101 15.30 7.08 -8.38
CA ALA A 101 15.39 7.31 -6.93
C ALA A 101 15.80 6.03 -6.16
N PHE A 102 15.74 4.85 -6.78
CA PHE A 102 16.49 3.68 -6.28
C PHE A 102 17.92 3.58 -6.85
N ASN A 103 18.23 4.34 -7.90
CA ASN A 103 19.59 4.77 -8.24
C ASN A 103 19.90 6.12 -7.55
N LEU A 104 19.34 6.39 -6.35
CA LEU A 104 20.04 7.25 -5.41
C LEU A 104 21.47 6.74 -5.44
N SER A 105 22.40 7.54 -5.98
CA SER A 105 23.74 7.04 -6.22
C SER A 105 24.18 6.40 -4.91
N ASP A 106 24.69 5.17 -5.01
CA ASP A 106 25.11 4.38 -3.87
C ASP A 106 25.89 5.24 -2.83
N HIS A 107 26.63 6.21 -3.36
CA HIS A 107 27.30 7.28 -2.64
C HIS A 107 26.42 8.28 -1.86
N GLU A 108 25.29 8.75 -2.36
CA GLU A 108 24.43 9.72 -1.67
C GLU A 108 23.79 9.14 -0.40
N VAL A 109 23.28 7.91 -0.49
CA VAL A 109 22.69 7.21 0.68
C VAL A 109 23.75 7.04 1.76
N LEU A 110 24.92 6.55 1.35
CA LEU A 110 26.06 6.35 2.23
C LEU A 110 26.52 7.67 2.84
N THR A 111 26.65 8.73 2.04
CA THR A 111 27.07 10.06 2.50
C THR A 111 26.08 10.64 3.52
N LYS A 112 24.76 10.44 3.34
CA LYS A 112 23.75 10.86 4.32
C LYS A 112 23.86 10.07 5.63
N ILE A 113 24.06 8.76 5.57
CA ILE A 113 24.25 7.92 6.77
C ILE A 113 25.50 8.39 7.53
N VAL A 114 26.60 8.61 6.81
CA VAL A 114 27.88 9.04 7.39
C VAL A 114 27.77 10.42 8.02
N ARG A 115 27.18 11.39 7.32
CA ARG A 115 26.96 12.74 7.88
C ARG A 115 26.10 12.69 9.14
N ASN A 116 25.01 11.91 9.14
CA ASN A 116 24.16 11.75 10.32
C ASN A 116 24.91 11.10 11.48
N PHE A 117 25.71 10.08 11.19
CA PHE A 117 26.53 9.42 12.21
C PHE A 117 27.59 10.37 12.78
N GLN A 118 28.31 11.11 11.93
CA GLN A 118 29.30 12.10 12.37
C GLN A 118 28.66 13.20 13.22
N ALA A 119 27.46 13.67 12.87
CA ALA A 119 26.75 14.71 13.60
C ALA A 119 26.24 14.24 14.97
N ARG A 120 25.72 13.01 15.06
CA ARG A 120 25.04 12.52 16.28
C ARG A 120 25.81 11.47 17.08
N LYS A 121 26.94 10.98 16.55
CA LYS A 121 27.71 9.83 17.06
C LYS A 121 26.86 8.59 17.34
N GLN A 122 25.73 8.47 16.64
CA GLN A 122 24.76 7.41 16.82
C GLN A 122 24.27 6.93 15.47
N LEU A 123 24.08 5.63 15.34
CA LEU A 123 23.53 5.04 14.15
C LEU A 123 22.08 5.51 13.98
N PRO A 124 21.66 5.90 12.77
CA PRO A 124 20.27 6.28 12.57
C PRO A 124 19.32 5.14 12.93
N SER A 125 18.29 5.42 13.74
CA SER A 125 17.36 4.41 14.25
C SER A 125 16.60 3.64 13.17
N TYR A 126 16.51 4.19 11.95
CA TYR A 126 15.93 3.49 10.80
C TYR A 126 16.84 2.40 10.26
N LEU A 127 18.16 2.64 10.24
CA LEU A 127 19.13 1.68 9.75
C LEU A 127 19.13 0.45 10.65
N GLU A 128 19.15 0.67 11.97
CA GLU A 128 19.05 -0.40 12.98
C GLU A 128 17.78 -1.26 12.80
N LYS A 129 16.65 -0.63 12.45
CA LYS A 129 15.38 -1.33 12.17
C LYS A 129 15.43 -2.13 10.88
N ILE A 130 15.97 -1.56 9.81
CA ILE A 130 16.12 -2.22 8.50
C ILE A 130 17.01 -3.45 8.65
N GLU A 131 18.16 -3.29 9.31
CA GLU A 131 19.11 -4.38 9.55
C GLU A 131 18.49 -5.52 10.36
N ARG A 132 17.76 -5.19 11.44
CA ARG A 132 17.04 -6.20 12.23
C ARG A 132 15.91 -6.87 11.45
N GLN A 133 15.13 -6.10 10.69
CA GLN A 133 13.97 -6.60 9.96
C GLN A 133 14.36 -7.52 8.81
N PHE A 134 15.42 -7.17 8.08
CA PHE A 134 15.90 -7.93 6.93
C PHE A 134 17.08 -8.85 7.25
N SER A 135 17.53 -8.87 8.52
CA SER A 135 18.71 -9.64 8.96
C SER A 135 19.94 -9.40 8.07
N CYS A 136 20.13 -8.16 7.65
CA CYS A 136 21.22 -7.70 6.80
C CYS A 136 22.11 -6.72 7.59
N CYS A 137 23.31 -6.45 7.09
CA CYS A 137 24.27 -5.56 7.75
C CYS A 137 24.92 -4.62 6.74
N GLY A 138 24.81 -3.31 6.97
CA GLY A 138 25.33 -2.28 6.07
C GLY A 138 24.58 -2.20 4.74
N VAL A 139 25.00 -1.27 3.88
CA VAL A 139 24.38 -1.04 2.57
C VAL A 139 24.80 -2.13 1.59
N TYR A 140 26.12 -2.34 1.43
CA TYR A 140 26.75 -3.39 0.62
C TYR A 140 27.31 -4.54 1.47
N GLY A 141 27.44 -4.32 2.78
CA GLY A 141 27.84 -5.35 3.72
C GLY A 141 28.39 -4.77 5.02
N PHE A 142 28.79 -5.66 5.92
CA PHE A 142 29.34 -5.27 7.22
C PHE A 142 30.61 -4.39 7.12
N LYS A 143 31.35 -4.46 5.99
CA LYS A 143 32.56 -3.67 5.74
C LYS A 143 32.28 -2.16 5.65
N ASP A 144 31.05 -1.76 5.35
CA ASP A 144 30.66 -0.35 5.30
C ASP A 144 30.88 0.35 6.66
N TYR A 145 30.69 -0.39 7.75
CA TYR A 145 30.89 0.15 9.09
C TYR A 145 32.34 0.53 9.36
N ARG A 146 33.30 -0.30 8.95
CA ARG A 146 34.73 0.01 9.07
C ARG A 146 35.16 1.11 8.12
N ALA A 147 34.59 1.13 6.91
CA ALA A 147 34.96 2.12 5.90
C ALA A 147 34.50 3.53 6.27
N PHE A 148 33.37 3.67 6.96
CA PHE A 148 32.73 4.98 7.09
C PHE A 148 32.34 5.43 8.51
N ILE A 149 32.29 4.51 9.49
CA ILE A 149 31.63 4.76 10.78
C ILE A 149 32.58 4.52 11.97
N PHE A 150 33.23 3.35 12.03
CA PHE A 150 34.15 2.98 13.11
C PHE A 150 35.58 2.96 12.56
N PRO A 151 36.44 3.93 12.94
CA PRO A 151 37.86 3.84 12.65
C PRO A 151 38.47 2.58 13.30
N PRO A 152 39.60 2.07 12.78
CA PRO A 152 40.23 0.81 13.23
C PRO A 152 40.66 0.79 14.70
N GLU A 153 40.53 1.91 15.41
CA GLU A 153 40.87 2.08 16.83
C GLU A 153 39.76 1.63 17.78
N ILE A 154 38.55 1.33 17.28
CA ILE A 154 37.39 0.91 18.10
C ILE A 154 37.18 -0.60 17.93
N ASP A 155 37.28 -1.36 19.02
CA ASP A 155 37.10 -2.83 19.07
C ASP A 155 35.71 -3.35 18.61
N GLN A 156 34.76 -2.45 18.32
CA GLN A 156 33.46 -2.79 17.74
C GLN A 156 33.47 -2.53 16.23
N ASP A 157 33.67 -3.60 15.48
CA ASP A 157 33.69 -3.56 14.01
C ASP A 157 32.31 -3.32 13.37
N VAL A 158 31.22 -3.59 14.11
CA VAL A 158 29.82 -3.54 13.60
C VAL A 158 28.80 -3.21 14.70
N PRO A 159 27.66 -2.56 14.37
CA PRO A 159 26.60 -2.29 15.33
C PRO A 159 25.87 -3.57 15.76
N LEU A 160 25.29 -3.53 16.96
CA LEU A 160 24.52 -4.65 17.54
C LEU A 160 23.30 -5.08 16.71
N SER A 161 22.80 -4.24 15.81
CA SER A 161 21.74 -4.58 14.85
C SER A 161 22.15 -5.66 13.86
N CYS A 162 23.44 -5.73 13.52
CA CYS A 162 24.00 -6.72 12.60
C CYS A 162 24.24 -8.09 13.25
N CYS A 163 24.29 -8.15 14.58
CA CYS A 163 24.66 -9.38 15.29
C CYS A 163 23.41 -10.21 15.59
N LYS A 164 23.45 -11.50 15.23
CA LYS A 164 22.38 -12.42 15.60
C LYS A 164 22.46 -12.71 17.10
N ASN A 165 21.34 -12.55 17.80
CA ASN A 165 21.21 -13.08 19.15
C ASN A 165 21.04 -14.60 19.04
N LEU A 166 22.07 -15.36 19.43
CA LEU A 166 21.91 -16.78 19.68
C LEU A 166 21.06 -16.93 20.95
N THR A 167 19.83 -17.41 20.77
CA THR A 167 18.93 -17.79 21.86
C THR A 167 19.53 -19.00 22.58
N GLY A 168 20.46 -18.78 23.51
CA GLY A 168 21.03 -19.85 24.34
C GLY A 168 22.29 -19.51 25.12
N HIS A 169 23.13 -18.58 24.67
CA HIS A 169 24.35 -18.22 25.39
C HIS A 169 24.60 -16.71 25.34
N LYS A 170 25.07 -16.13 26.44
CA LYS A 170 25.35 -14.69 26.64
C LYS A 170 26.39 -14.08 25.66
N LYS A 171 26.77 -14.77 24.59
CA LYS A 171 27.77 -14.35 23.61
C LYS A 171 27.08 -14.07 22.27
N LYS A 172 27.03 -12.79 21.88
CA LYS A 172 26.61 -12.38 20.54
C LYS A 172 27.73 -12.73 19.57
N ILE A 173 27.43 -13.56 18.57
CA ILE A 173 28.36 -13.83 17.48
C ILE A 173 28.05 -12.79 16.40
N CYS A 174 28.91 -11.78 16.32
CA CYS A 174 28.96 -10.87 15.19
C CYS A 174 29.89 -11.49 14.13
N PRO A 175 29.66 -11.26 12.84
CA PRO A 175 30.63 -11.65 11.81
C PRO A 175 31.96 -10.95 12.10
N ASP A 176 32.95 -11.74 12.52
CA ASP A 176 34.34 -11.30 12.61
C ASP A 176 35.04 -11.66 11.30
N ASN A 177 36.04 -10.86 10.90
CA ASN A 177 36.81 -11.02 9.67
C ASN A 177 37.70 -12.28 9.67
N THR A 178 37.69 -13.06 10.75
CA THR A 178 38.71 -14.07 11.04
C THR A 178 38.38 -15.50 10.64
N ASP A 179 37.17 -15.84 10.19
CA ASP A 179 36.95 -17.17 9.58
C ASP A 179 35.72 -17.27 8.65
N PRO A 180 35.91 -17.56 7.34
CA PRO A 180 34.83 -17.84 6.39
C PRO A 180 34.19 -19.24 6.56
N HIS A 181 34.61 -20.03 7.55
CA HIS A 181 34.08 -21.37 7.84
C HIS A 181 33.14 -21.37 9.06
N ILE A 182 32.00 -20.69 8.95
CA ILE A 182 30.86 -20.96 9.84
C ILE A 182 29.90 -21.87 9.09
N ASP A 183 29.89 -23.15 9.48
CA ASP A 183 29.01 -24.18 8.91
C ASP A 183 27.54 -23.73 8.99
N PRO A 184 26.79 -23.67 7.87
CA PRO A 184 25.41 -23.21 7.83
C PRO A 184 24.39 -24.24 8.36
N SER A 185 24.83 -25.25 9.13
CA SER A 185 24.03 -26.45 9.41
C SER A 185 23.04 -26.35 10.59
N LEU A 186 22.94 -25.23 11.31
CA LEU A 186 21.90 -25.09 12.35
C LEU A 186 21.29 -23.68 12.42
N THR A 187 20.21 -23.47 11.66
CA THR A 187 19.16 -22.52 12.06
C THR A 187 17.79 -23.14 11.86
N LEU A 188 17.30 -23.83 12.90
CA LEU A 188 15.88 -24.15 13.05
C LEU A 188 15.17 -22.86 13.46
N PHE A 189 14.43 -22.24 12.54
CA PHE A 189 13.59 -21.09 12.86
C PHE A 189 12.41 -21.54 13.74
N LYS A 190 12.44 -21.23 15.04
CA LYS A 190 11.25 -21.22 15.88
C LYS A 190 10.87 -19.76 16.15
N VAL A 191 9.75 -19.34 15.56
CA VAL A 191 9.14 -18.03 15.83
C VAL A 191 8.31 -18.18 17.11
N TYR A 192 8.67 -17.45 18.16
CA TYR A 192 7.86 -17.34 19.37
C TYR A 192 7.19 -15.96 19.40
N THR A 193 5.88 -15.94 19.59
CA THR A 193 5.13 -14.69 19.79
C THR A 193 5.24 -14.23 21.24
N ASN A 194 6.02 -13.17 21.43
CA ASN A 194 5.92 -12.05 22.37
C ASN A 194 5.52 -12.19 23.86
N TYR A 195 6.25 -11.42 24.67
CA TYR A 195 5.98 -10.85 25.99
C TYR A 195 4.80 -11.43 26.80
N THR A 196 5.13 -12.22 27.83
CA THR A 196 4.97 -11.84 29.24
C THR A 196 5.80 -12.79 30.10
N ALA A 197 6.31 -12.27 31.22
CA ALA A 197 7.21 -12.99 32.12
C ALA A 197 6.49 -14.15 32.82
N VAL A 198 6.94 -15.41 32.59
CA VAL A 198 7.20 -16.51 33.55
C VAL A 198 7.89 -17.64 32.78
N PRO A 199 9.02 -18.21 33.23
CA PRO A 199 9.62 -19.39 32.61
C PRO A 199 8.98 -20.68 33.14
N GLY A 200 8.43 -21.50 32.25
CA GLY A 200 8.04 -22.88 32.55
C GLY A 200 6.66 -23.23 32.00
N ASN A 201 6.67 -23.99 30.91
CA ASN A 201 5.52 -24.67 30.30
C ASN A 201 4.65 -23.83 29.34
N ALA A 202 5.01 -23.81 28.05
CA ALA A 202 4.14 -23.36 26.97
C ALA A 202 4.16 -24.38 25.82
N THR A 203 3.00 -24.96 25.51
CA THR A 203 2.74 -25.77 24.31
C THR A 203 2.20 -24.88 23.17
N PRO A 204 2.57 -25.11 21.90
CA PRO A 204 2.15 -24.27 20.78
C PRO A 204 0.66 -24.46 20.41
N LEU A 205 -0.04 -23.35 20.11
CA LEU A 205 -1.50 -23.36 19.87
C LEU A 205 -1.91 -23.42 18.39
N PHE A 206 -1.03 -23.15 17.40
CA PHE A 206 -1.38 -23.31 15.98
C PHE A 206 -0.12 -23.43 15.10
N GLU A 207 -0.04 -24.50 14.30
CA GLU A 207 0.89 -24.65 13.18
C GLU A 207 0.27 -24.04 11.93
N ILE A 208 0.86 -22.95 11.41
CA ILE A 208 0.57 -22.48 10.06
C ILE A 208 1.68 -23.01 9.15
N TRP A 209 1.35 -24.02 8.36
CA TRP A 209 2.21 -24.55 7.30
C TRP A 209 2.25 -23.56 6.13
N LEU A 210 3.23 -22.65 6.14
CA LEU A 210 3.64 -21.97 4.91
C LEU A 210 4.52 -22.94 4.10
N PRO A 211 4.27 -23.15 2.80
CA PRO A 211 5.09 -24.04 1.99
C PRO A 211 6.53 -23.53 1.99
N ALA A 212 7.42 -24.38 2.51
CA ALA A 212 8.86 -24.15 2.52
C ALA A 212 9.33 -24.00 1.07
N ARG A 213 9.47 -22.75 0.61
CA ARG A 213 10.22 -22.42 -0.59
C ARG A 213 11.66 -22.87 -0.30
N THR A 214 12.10 -23.92 -0.99
CA THR A 214 13.38 -24.62 -0.79
C THR A 214 14.53 -23.63 -0.55
N THR A 215 14.88 -23.47 0.71
CA THR A 215 15.97 -22.62 1.16
C THR A 215 17.27 -23.28 0.80
N LYS A 216 17.80 -22.94 -0.38
CA LYS A 216 19.24 -22.93 -0.61
C LYS A 216 19.82 -22.04 0.48
N THR A 217 20.51 -22.62 1.46
CA THR A 217 21.26 -21.94 2.54
C THR A 217 22.38 -21.09 1.93
N ARG A 218 22.00 -20.02 1.23
CA ARG A 218 22.92 -18.98 0.79
C ARG A 218 23.33 -18.20 2.03
N ASN A 219 24.63 -18.09 2.28
CA ASN A 219 25.25 -17.26 3.30
C ASN A 219 24.52 -15.90 3.41
N ILE A 220 23.62 -15.78 4.40
CA ILE A 220 22.75 -14.61 4.59
C ILE A 220 23.58 -13.36 4.98
N VAL A 221 24.80 -13.57 5.47
CA VAL A 221 25.64 -12.53 6.08
C VAL A 221 26.42 -11.71 5.05
N THR A 222 26.55 -12.18 3.80
CA THR A 222 27.33 -11.47 2.78
C THR A 222 26.52 -10.55 1.88
N LYS A 223 25.18 -10.62 1.90
CA LYS A 223 24.34 -9.68 1.13
C LYS A 223 24.08 -8.42 1.94
N GLY A 224 24.48 -7.27 1.40
CA GLY A 224 24.12 -5.95 1.92
C GLY A 224 22.60 -5.72 1.90
N CYS A 225 22.12 -4.82 2.77
CA CYS A 225 20.70 -4.48 2.85
C CYS A 225 20.15 -3.90 1.54
N TYR A 226 21.01 -3.30 0.70
CA TYR A 226 20.61 -2.72 -0.58
C TYR A 226 19.95 -3.73 -1.53
N GLU A 227 20.51 -4.94 -1.66
CA GLU A 227 19.93 -5.95 -2.56
C GLU A 227 18.54 -6.40 -2.11
N TYR A 228 18.33 -6.56 -0.80
CA TYR A 228 17.03 -6.90 -0.24
C TYR A 228 16.00 -5.78 -0.44
N LEU A 229 16.42 -4.52 -0.24
CA LEU A 229 15.56 -3.37 -0.48
C LEU A 229 15.20 -3.26 -1.96
N LYS A 230 16.15 -3.52 -2.87
CA LYS A 230 15.91 -3.51 -4.32
C LYS A 230 14.92 -4.59 -4.76
N GLU A 231 15.08 -5.82 -4.26
CA GLU A 231 14.16 -6.93 -4.56
C GLU A 231 12.75 -6.71 -3.99
N ASN A 232 12.66 -6.13 -2.79
CA ASN A 232 11.36 -5.79 -2.20
C ASN A 232 10.71 -4.57 -2.86
N ALA A 233 11.51 -3.59 -3.31
CA ALA A 233 11.01 -2.40 -3.98
C ALA A 233 10.33 -2.74 -5.31
N SER A 234 10.88 -3.68 -6.09
CA SER A 234 10.23 -4.16 -7.32
C SER A 234 8.88 -4.82 -7.01
N ASN A 235 8.82 -5.66 -5.97
CA ASN A 235 7.56 -6.28 -5.55
C ASN A 235 6.52 -5.23 -5.10
N ILE A 236 6.95 -4.22 -4.35
CA ILE A 236 6.06 -3.14 -3.90
C ILE A 236 5.52 -2.36 -5.11
N ARG A 237 6.37 -2.02 -6.08
CA ARG A 237 5.95 -1.36 -7.31
C ARG A 237 4.90 -2.18 -8.06
N ASP A 238 5.14 -3.46 -8.25
CA ASP A 238 4.24 -4.33 -9.01
C ASP A 238 2.87 -4.44 -8.30
N TRP A 239 2.87 -4.48 -6.97
CA TRP A 239 1.65 -4.37 -6.16
C TRP A 239 0.91 -3.04 -6.36
N TYR A 240 1.62 -1.91 -6.36
CA TYR A 240 1.01 -0.61 -6.61
C TYR A 240 0.39 -0.52 -8.00
N VAL A 241 1.09 -0.98 -9.03
CA VAL A 241 0.58 -1.01 -10.41
C VAL A 241 -0.68 -1.86 -10.50
N ALA A 242 -0.65 -3.06 -9.90
CA ALA A 242 -1.83 -3.92 -9.85
C ALA A 242 -3.01 -3.25 -9.13
N CYS A 243 -2.77 -2.60 -7.98
CA CYS A 243 -3.81 -1.86 -7.27
C CYS A 243 -4.38 -0.71 -8.11
N CYS A 244 -3.53 0.09 -8.77
CA CYS A 244 -3.97 1.17 -9.66
C CYS A 244 -4.83 0.64 -10.81
N ILE A 245 -4.44 -0.46 -11.46
CA ILE A 245 -5.21 -1.09 -12.54
C ILE A 245 -6.57 -1.56 -12.01
N VAL A 246 -6.60 -2.24 -10.86
CA VAL A 246 -7.86 -2.71 -10.25
C VAL A 246 -8.78 -1.54 -9.92
N ILE A 247 -8.24 -0.45 -9.36
CA ILE A 247 -9.01 0.76 -9.06
C ILE A 247 -9.60 1.36 -10.34
N ILE A 248 -8.77 1.54 -11.39
CA ILE A 248 -9.22 2.09 -12.67
C ILE A 248 -10.31 1.20 -13.28
N LEU A 249 -10.07 -0.10 -13.39
CA LEU A 249 -11.04 -1.06 -13.95
C LEU A 249 -12.34 -1.08 -13.15
N SER A 250 -12.26 -1.03 -11.82
CA SER A 250 -13.46 -0.96 -10.96
C SER A 250 -14.25 0.33 -11.18
N GLY A 251 -13.58 1.47 -11.35
CA GLY A 251 -14.21 2.74 -11.69
C GLY A 251 -14.91 2.71 -13.05
N PHE A 252 -14.26 2.11 -14.06
CA PHE A 252 -14.85 1.92 -15.38
C PHE A 252 -16.07 0.98 -15.34
N LEU A 253 -15.96 -0.15 -14.66
CA LEU A 253 -17.05 -1.12 -14.55
C LEU A 253 -18.27 -0.50 -13.85
N MET A 254 -18.04 0.24 -12.77
CA MET A 254 -19.10 0.96 -12.06
C MET A 254 -19.75 2.02 -12.94
N THR A 255 -18.98 2.70 -13.77
CA THR A 255 -19.49 3.68 -14.73
C THR A 255 -20.38 3.02 -15.79
N ILE A 256 -19.96 1.87 -16.33
CA ILE A 256 -20.75 1.11 -17.30
C ILE A 256 -22.06 0.63 -16.68
N ILE A 257 -22.00 0.03 -15.49
CA ILE A 257 -23.19 -0.43 -14.75
C ILE A 257 -24.14 0.74 -14.47
N TYR A 258 -23.59 1.89 -14.08
CA TYR A 258 -24.38 3.09 -13.82
C TYR A 258 -25.08 3.61 -15.09
N ILE A 259 -24.36 3.70 -16.21
CA ILE A 259 -24.93 4.12 -17.50
C ILE A 259 -26.04 3.16 -17.93
N GLN A 260 -25.80 1.84 -17.84
CA GLN A 260 -26.80 0.82 -18.18
C GLN A 260 -28.08 0.96 -17.33
N ASN A 261 -27.93 1.17 -16.01
CA ASN A 261 -29.06 1.37 -15.11
C ASN A 261 -29.79 2.69 -15.39
N CYS A 262 -29.07 3.76 -15.71
CA CYS A 262 -29.66 5.04 -16.07
C CYS A 262 -30.48 4.94 -17.37
N PHE A 263 -29.97 4.23 -18.37
CA PHE A 263 -30.70 3.94 -19.61
C PHE A 263 -31.96 3.11 -19.35
N LYS A 264 -31.86 2.07 -18.52
CA LYS A 264 -32.99 1.21 -18.16
C LYS A 264 -34.11 2.00 -17.46
N SER A 265 -33.75 2.86 -16.50
CA SER A 265 -34.71 3.73 -15.80
C SER A 265 -35.41 4.70 -16.76
N ARG A 266 -34.64 5.33 -17.65
CA ARG A 266 -35.19 6.26 -18.65
C ARG A 266 -36.16 5.57 -19.60
N HIS A 267 -35.85 4.33 -20.00
CA HIS A 267 -36.74 3.53 -20.84
C HIS A 267 -38.05 3.18 -20.11
N THR A 268 -38.02 2.89 -18.81
CA THR A 268 -39.24 2.66 -18.03
C THR A 268 -40.09 3.92 -17.90
N HIS A 269 -39.45 5.08 -17.66
CA HIS A 269 -40.15 6.36 -17.60
C HIS A 269 -40.77 6.74 -18.94
N PHE A 270 -40.04 6.53 -20.04
CA PHE A 270 -40.54 6.79 -21.39
C PHE A 270 -41.74 5.88 -21.71
N LYS A 271 -41.67 4.60 -21.36
CA LYS A 271 -42.77 3.65 -21.54
C LYS A 271 -44.01 4.07 -20.75
N ASN A 272 -43.86 4.45 -19.47
CA ASN A 272 -44.99 4.96 -18.68
C ASN A 272 -45.61 6.22 -19.28
N ILE A 273 -44.80 7.14 -19.83
CA ILE A 273 -45.32 8.34 -20.50
C ILE A 273 -46.07 7.95 -21.78
N GLN A 274 -45.55 7.01 -22.57
CA GLN A 274 -46.25 6.50 -23.75
C GLN A 274 -47.58 5.85 -23.37
N ASP A 275 -47.62 5.03 -22.32
CA ASP A 275 -48.84 4.37 -21.86
C ASP A 275 -49.89 5.40 -21.40
N VAL A 276 -49.50 6.45 -20.67
CA VAL A 276 -50.40 7.56 -20.26
C VAL A 276 -50.91 8.35 -21.47
N ILE A 277 -50.06 8.62 -22.46
CA ILE A 277 -50.46 9.32 -23.69
C ILE A 277 -51.45 8.45 -24.49
N GLN A 278 -51.18 7.15 -24.60
CA GLN A 278 -52.04 6.18 -25.30
C GLN A 278 -53.43 6.12 -24.64
N GLU A 279 -53.49 5.99 -23.33
CA GLU A 279 -54.75 5.95 -22.56
C GLU A 279 -55.55 7.25 -22.71
N SER A 280 -54.87 8.41 -22.70
CA SER A 280 -55.54 9.69 -22.94
C SER A 280 -56.08 9.84 -24.37
N ILE A 281 -55.46 9.21 -25.37
CA ILE A 281 -55.95 9.21 -26.75
C ILE A 281 -57.19 8.32 -26.86
N GLU A 282 -57.17 7.11 -26.31
CA GLU A 282 -58.30 6.17 -26.32
C GLU A 282 -59.55 6.76 -25.63
N GLN A 283 -59.36 7.47 -24.50
CA GLN A 283 -60.46 8.18 -23.82
C GLN A 283 -61.06 9.35 -24.61
N ARG A 284 -60.29 9.96 -25.53
CA ARG A 284 -60.81 11.02 -26.40
C ARG A 284 -61.56 10.44 -27.59
N VAL A 285 -61.07 9.34 -28.16
CA VAL A 285 -61.71 8.64 -29.28
C VAL A 285 -63.08 8.09 -28.87
N SER A 286 -63.19 7.45 -27.69
CA SER A 286 -64.46 6.93 -27.15
C SER A 286 -65.52 8.02 -26.94
N ARG A 287 -65.14 9.18 -26.38
CA ARG A 287 -66.07 10.32 -26.22
C ARG A 287 -66.58 10.88 -27.55
N LEU A 288 -65.77 10.85 -28.60
CA LEU A 288 -66.20 11.30 -29.93
C LEU A 288 -67.15 10.32 -30.61
N SER A 289 -67.07 9.01 -30.31
CA SER A 289 -68.02 8.04 -30.84
C SER A 289 -69.40 8.11 -30.20
N GLU A 290 -69.51 8.49 -28.92
CA GLU A 290 -70.82 8.64 -28.24
C GLU A 290 -71.58 9.90 -28.67
N SER A 291 -70.90 10.88 -29.26
CA SER A 291 -71.52 12.14 -29.73
C SER A 291 -72.09 12.05 -31.15
N LYS A 292 -71.97 10.91 -31.83
CA LYS A 292 -72.50 10.66 -33.17
C LYS A 292 -73.69 9.73 -33.12
#